data_AF-A0A256BHR2-F1
#
_entry.id   AF-A0A256BHR2-F1
#
_cell.length_a   1.000
_cell.length_b   1.000
_cell.length_c   1.000
_cell.angle_alpha   90.00
_cell.angle_beta   90.00
_cell.angle_gamma   90.00
#
_symmetry.space_group_name_H-M   'P 1'
#
loop_
_entity.id
_entity.type
_entity.pdbx_description
1 polymer ?
#
loop_
_entity_poly.entity_id
_entity_poly.type
_entity_poly.pdbx_seq_one_letter_code
_entity_poly.pdbx_strand_id
1 'polypeptide(L)'
;MLYQQYRVSELTLKKELYERRIKIYGVFESYFNEIMQGGGQIKPDRVARFYSESIESEFLFNSQVVNKVKELCDKGIKLSYLYNRICSFNSSQENIQPKERACISEEHLELLRWFDQQAKETRALLKDQISIQKQRF
;
A
#
# COMPACT_ATOMS: atom_id res chain seq x y z
N MET A 1 -44.38 -0.21 9.11
CA MET A 1 -43.54 -1.36 8.70
C MET A 1 -42.46 -0.98 7.67
N LEU A 2 -42.80 -0.29 6.58
CA LEU A 2 -41.81 0.16 5.56
C LEU A 2 -40.67 1.04 6.12
N TYR A 3 -40.96 1.96 7.04
CA TYR A 3 -39.93 2.83 7.66
C TYR A 3 -38.89 2.06 8.48
N GLN A 4 -39.31 0.99 9.16
CA GLN A 4 -38.39 0.15 9.94
C GLN A 4 -37.51 -0.69 9.02
N GLN A 5 -38.07 -1.23 7.93
CA GLN A 5 -37.30 -1.94 6.91
C GLN A 5 -36.26 -1.03 6.25
N TYR A 6 -36.63 0.19 5.89
CA TYR A 6 -35.72 1.19 5.35
C TYR A 6 -34.54 1.47 6.29
N ARG A 7 -34.82 1.71 7.58
CA ARG A 7 -33.76 1.95 8.59
C ARG A 7 -32.83 0.75 8.77
N VAL A 8 -33.35 -0.48 8.75
CA VAL A 8 -32.53 -1.68 8.85
C VAL A 8 -31.63 -1.82 7.62
N SER A 9 -32.17 -1.65 6.41
CA SER A 9 -31.38 -1.68 5.18
C SER A 9 -30.27 -0.64 5.15
N GLU A 10 -30.55 0.58 5.63
CA GLU A 10 -29.56 1.65 5.73
C GLU A 10 -28.41 1.30 6.70
N LEU A 11 -28.74 0.75 7.88
CA LEU A 11 -27.74 0.31 8.86
C LEU A 11 -26.90 -0.86 8.34
N THR A 12 -27.52 -1.81 7.64
CA THR A 12 -26.82 -2.92 6.99
C THR A 12 -25.84 -2.41 5.95
N LEU A 13 -26.25 -1.49 5.08
CA LEU A 13 -25.38 -0.89 4.07
C LEU A 13 -24.18 -0.18 4.71
N LYS A 14 -24.42 0.61 5.77
CA LYS A 14 -23.34 1.28 6.52
C LYS A 14 -22.34 0.28 7.12
N LYS A 15 -22.84 -0.82 7.68
CA LYS A 15 -22.00 -1.90 8.22
C LYS A 15 -21.17 -2.56 7.12
N GLU A 16 -21.78 -2.91 5.99
CA GLU A 16 -21.08 -3.55 4.86
C GLU A 16 -19.99 -2.66 4.27
N LEU A 17 -20.28 -1.36 4.09
CA LEU A 17 -19.27 -0.40 3.62
C LEU A 17 -18.11 -0.27 4.60
N TYR A 18 -18.40 -0.22 5.90
CA TYR A 18 -17.37 -0.18 6.93
C TYR A 18 -16.48 -1.44 6.90
N GLU A 19 -17.08 -2.64 6.84
CA GLU A 19 -16.35 -3.90 6.77
C GLU A 19 -15.45 -3.98 5.53
N ARG A 20 -15.94 -3.56 4.36
CA ARG A 20 -15.14 -3.52 3.13
C ARG A 20 -13.97 -2.53 3.23
N ARG A 21 -14.20 -1.34 3.79
CA ARG A 21 -13.11 -0.36 4.00
C ARG A 21 -12.06 -0.84 4.99
N ILE A 22 -12.47 -1.55 6.05
CA ILE A 22 -11.55 -2.21 7.00
C ILE A 22 -10.70 -3.28 6.31
N LYS A 23 -11.29 -4.07 5.40
CA LYS A 23 -10.53 -5.07 4.62
C LYS A 23 -9.43 -4.40 3.79
N ILE A 24 -9.75 -3.32 3.09
CA ILE A 24 -8.77 -2.55 2.33
C ILE A 24 -7.68 -2.00 3.24
N TYR A 25 -8.03 -1.44 4.41
CA TYR A 25 -7.02 -1.03 5.39
C TYR A 25 -6.07 -2.17 5.77
N GLY A 26 -6.58 -3.39 5.99
CA GLY A 26 -5.76 -4.56 6.24
C GLY A 26 -4.79 -4.92 5.10
N VAL A 27 -5.19 -4.70 3.85
CA VAL A 27 -4.32 -4.90 2.66
C VAL A 27 -3.14 -3.94 2.70
N PHE A 28 -3.37 -2.66 2.99
CA PHE A 28 -2.28 -1.67 3.15
C PHE A 28 -1.34 -2.03 4.30
N GLU A 29 -1.88 -2.38 5.47
CA GLU A 29 -1.06 -2.77 6.62
C GLU A 29 -0.21 -4.01 6.32
N SER A 30 -0.79 -5.03 5.69
CA SER A 30 -0.06 -6.22 5.27
C SER A 30 1.09 -5.87 4.32
N TYR A 31 0.83 -5.00 3.34
CA TYR A 31 1.84 -4.58 2.37
C TYR A 31 2.99 -3.80 3.02
N PHE A 32 2.70 -2.82 3.88
CA PHE A 32 3.73 -2.08 4.60
C PHE A 32 4.55 -2.98 5.53
N ASN A 33 3.88 -3.87 6.28
CA ASN A 33 4.58 -4.79 7.18
C ASN A 33 5.52 -5.72 6.43
N GLU A 34 5.12 -6.23 5.25
CA GLU A 34 5.97 -7.10 4.44
C GLU A 34 7.21 -6.35 3.93
N ILE A 35 7.06 -5.11 3.46
CA ILE A 35 8.19 -4.29 3.03
C ILE A 35 9.14 -4.01 4.21
N MET A 36 8.61 -3.64 5.37
CA MET A 36 9.43 -3.29 6.53
C MET A 36 10.14 -4.50 7.14
N GLN A 37 9.43 -5.62 7.32
CA GLN A 37 10.02 -6.86 7.86
C GLN A 37 11.02 -7.48 6.89
N GLY A 38 10.74 -7.40 5.58
CA GLY A 38 11.65 -7.85 4.55
C GLY A 38 12.84 -6.92 4.32
N GLY A 39 12.93 -5.75 4.97
CA GLY A 39 13.99 -4.78 4.69
C GLY A 39 14.01 -4.31 3.24
N GLY A 40 12.85 -4.21 2.60
CA GLY A 40 12.70 -3.82 1.19
C GLY A 40 12.77 -4.97 0.19
N GLN A 41 12.92 -6.21 0.67
CA GLN A 41 12.93 -7.42 -0.16
C GLN A 41 11.54 -7.81 -0.65
N ILE A 42 10.97 -7.01 -1.54
CA ILE A 42 9.65 -7.29 -2.11
C ILE A 42 9.76 -7.96 -3.47
N LYS A 43 8.98 -9.03 -3.68
CA LYS A 43 8.86 -9.69 -4.98
C LYS A 43 7.88 -8.92 -5.88
N PRO A 44 8.09 -8.87 -7.20
CA PRO A 44 7.16 -8.23 -8.13
C PRO A 44 5.72 -8.77 -8.01
N ASP A 45 5.57 -10.07 -7.80
CA ASP A 45 4.26 -10.72 -7.61
C ASP A 45 3.50 -10.16 -6.41
N ARG A 46 4.20 -9.72 -5.35
CA ARG A 46 3.53 -9.14 -4.19
C ARG A 46 2.96 -7.77 -4.52
N VAL A 47 3.68 -6.96 -5.30
CA VAL A 47 3.21 -5.64 -5.74
C VAL A 47 1.96 -5.80 -6.61
N ALA A 48 1.98 -6.74 -7.56
CA ALA A 48 0.81 -7.07 -8.38
C ALA A 48 -0.37 -7.55 -7.52
N ARG A 49 -0.11 -8.38 -6.51
CA ARG A 49 -1.13 -8.84 -5.57
C ARG A 49 -1.72 -7.68 -4.77
N PHE A 50 -0.88 -6.79 -4.23
CA PHE A 50 -1.34 -5.59 -3.51
C PHE A 50 -2.25 -4.72 -4.38
N TYR A 51 -1.89 -4.49 -5.64
CA TYR A 51 -2.74 -3.79 -6.60
C TYR A 51 -4.09 -4.49 -6.78
N SER A 52 -4.09 -5.81 -6.99
CA SER A 52 -5.33 -6.58 -7.16
C SER A 52 -6.22 -6.58 -5.91
N GLU A 53 -5.62 -6.67 -4.72
CA GLU A 53 -6.32 -6.67 -3.43
C GLU A 53 -6.87 -5.28 -3.08
N SER A 54 -6.26 -4.21 -3.63
CA SER A 54 -6.66 -2.82 -3.41
C SER A 54 -7.57 -2.26 -4.50
N ILE A 55 -7.92 -3.03 -5.53
CA ILE A 55 -8.76 -2.55 -6.65
C ILE A 55 -10.14 -2.07 -6.19
N GLU A 56 -10.72 -2.69 -5.15
CA GLU A 56 -12.01 -2.26 -4.60
C GLU A 56 -11.93 -0.84 -3.99
N SER A 57 -10.71 -0.35 -3.71
CA SER A 57 -10.53 1.01 -3.21
C SER A 57 -11.01 2.10 -4.17
N GLU A 58 -11.03 1.81 -5.48
CA GLU A 58 -11.54 2.72 -6.52
C GLU A 58 -13.02 3.06 -6.34
N PHE A 59 -13.78 2.15 -5.72
CA PHE A 59 -15.21 2.32 -5.48
C PHE A 59 -15.51 2.77 -4.05
N LEU A 60 -14.67 2.39 -3.09
CA LEU A 60 -14.93 2.57 -1.66
C LEU A 60 -14.38 3.89 -1.11
N PHE A 61 -13.37 4.47 -1.75
CA PHE A 61 -12.63 5.63 -1.27
C PHE A 61 -12.53 6.73 -2.33
N ASN A 62 -12.09 7.91 -1.90
CA ASN A 62 -11.84 9.01 -2.83
C ASN A 62 -10.55 8.81 -3.65
N SER A 63 -10.35 9.71 -4.62
CA SER A 63 -9.17 9.69 -5.51
C SER A 63 -7.83 9.76 -4.79
N GLN A 64 -7.76 10.30 -3.56
CA GLN A 64 -6.50 10.37 -2.81
C GLN A 64 -6.00 8.97 -2.42
N VAL A 65 -6.90 8.07 -1.97
CA VAL A 65 -6.54 6.67 -1.68
C VAL A 65 -6.12 5.96 -2.96
N VAL A 66 -6.88 6.12 -4.03
CA VAL A 66 -6.61 5.48 -5.33
C VAL A 66 -5.25 5.90 -5.88
N ASN A 67 -4.94 7.19 -5.82
CA ASN A 67 -3.63 7.70 -6.24
C ASN A 67 -2.51 7.17 -5.35
N LYS A 68 -2.76 7.00 -4.05
CA LYS A 68 -1.79 6.41 -3.12
C LYS A 68 -1.50 4.94 -3.46
N VAL A 69 -2.50 4.15 -3.85
CA VAL A 69 -2.29 2.77 -4.33
C VAL A 69 -1.32 2.76 -5.50
N LYS A 70 -1.54 3.60 -6.51
CA LYS A 70 -0.68 3.69 -7.71
C LYS A 70 0.75 4.05 -7.34
N GLU A 71 0.92 5.09 -6.51
CA GLU A 71 2.23 5.54 -6.05
C GLU A 71 2.99 4.45 -5.27
N LEU A 72 2.29 3.72 -4.40
CA LEU A 72 2.86 2.58 -3.66
C LEU A 72 3.25 1.41 -4.57
N CYS A 73 2.49 1.18 -5.64
CA CYS A 73 2.82 0.15 -6.62
C CYS A 73 4.05 0.53 -7.44
N ASP A 74 4.09 1.74 -7.99
CA ASP A 74 5.22 2.23 -8.80
C ASP A 74 6.53 2.19 -8.00
N LYS A 75 6.49 2.68 -6.77
CA LYS A 75 7.65 2.64 -5.87
C LYS A 75 7.95 1.24 -5.37
N GLY A 76 6.96 0.36 -5.24
CA GLY A 76 7.17 -1.05 -4.90
C GLY A 76 7.94 -1.81 -5.99
N ILE A 77 7.58 -1.57 -7.26
CA ILE A 77 8.31 -2.11 -8.42
C ILE A 77 9.76 -1.59 -8.41
N LYS A 78 9.94 -0.28 -8.19
CA LYS A 78 11.28 0.32 -8.11
C LYS A 78 12.12 -0.30 -6.98
N LEU A 79 11.53 -0.52 -5.81
CA LEU A 79 12.20 -1.14 -4.67
C LEU A 79 12.64 -2.57 -5.00
N SER A 80 11.75 -3.36 -5.59
CA SER A 80 12.05 -4.73 -6.06
C SER A 80 13.20 -4.74 -7.07
N TYR A 81 13.18 -3.82 -8.04
CA TYR A 81 14.23 -3.68 -9.04
C TYR A 81 15.59 -3.34 -8.42
N LEU A 82 15.65 -2.35 -7.54
CA LEU A 82 16.88 -1.94 -6.84
C LEU A 82 17.43 -3.09 -5.99
N TYR A 83 16.57 -3.79 -5.26
CA TYR A 83 16.97 -4.95 -4.46
C TYR A 83 17.60 -6.05 -5.34
N ASN A 84 16.96 -6.40 -6.45
CA ASN A 84 17.49 -7.41 -7.38
C ASN A 84 18.86 -7.00 -7.94
N ARG A 85 19.08 -5.71 -8.22
CA ARG A 85 20.41 -5.21 -8.64
C ARG A 85 21.45 -5.34 -7.53
N ILE A 86 21.10 -5.00 -6.29
CA ILE A 86 22.00 -5.18 -5.15
C ILE A 86 22.39 -6.66 -5.00
N CYS A 87 21.42 -7.56 -5.12
CA CYS A 87 21.66 -9.00 -5.07
C CYS A 87 22.54 -9.49 -6.22
N SER A 88 22.34 -9.01 -7.45
CA SER A 88 23.17 -9.40 -8.59
C SER A 88 24.64 -8.99 -8.36
N PHE A 89 24.90 -7.84 -7.74
CA PHE A 89 26.28 -7.38 -7.46
C PHE A 89 27.05 -8.25 -6.46
N ASN A 90 26.32 -8.92 -5.59
CA ASN A 90 26.89 -9.82 -4.57
C ASN A 90 27.12 -11.23 -5.13
N SER A 91 26.43 -11.61 -6.21
CA SER A 91 26.53 -12.93 -6.84
C SER A 91 27.34 -12.96 -8.13
N SER A 92 27.55 -11.83 -8.81
CA SER A 92 28.29 -11.75 -10.07
C SER A 92 29.72 -11.21 -9.92
N GLN A 93 30.65 -11.74 -10.72
CA GLN A 93 31.99 -11.18 -10.98
C GLN A 93 31.94 -9.87 -11.81
N GLU A 94 30.81 -9.17 -11.84
CA GLU A 94 30.69 -7.93 -12.61
C GLU A 94 31.48 -6.81 -11.93
N ASN A 95 32.41 -6.22 -12.69
CA ASN A 95 33.21 -5.04 -12.34
C ASN A 95 32.35 -3.77 -12.33
N ILE A 96 31.32 -3.74 -11.48
CA ILE A 96 30.54 -2.54 -11.21
C ILE A 96 31.36 -1.65 -10.30
N GLN A 97 31.46 -0.37 -10.65
CA GLN A 97 32.25 0.58 -9.88
C GLN A 97 31.69 0.68 -8.44
N PRO A 98 32.54 0.72 -7.41
CA PRO A 98 32.11 0.87 -6.02
C PRO A 98 31.15 2.05 -5.80
N LYS A 99 31.33 3.12 -6.57
CA LYS A 99 30.47 4.31 -6.56
C LYS A 99 29.02 4.02 -7.01
N GLU A 100 28.84 3.19 -8.02
CA GLU A 100 27.50 2.80 -8.52
C GLU A 100 26.79 1.90 -7.52
N ARG A 101 27.52 0.98 -6.86
CA ARG A 101 26.97 0.13 -5.79
C ARG A 101 26.49 0.95 -4.59
N ALA A 102 27.27 1.94 -4.18
CA ALA A 102 26.92 2.86 -3.10
C ALA A 102 25.67 3.68 -3.45
N CYS A 103 25.60 4.21 -4.68
CA CYS A 103 24.45 4.97 -5.17
C CYS A 103 23.14 4.16 -5.12
N ILE A 104 23.16 2.93 -5.62
CA ILE A 104 21.97 2.05 -5.65
C ILE A 104 21.53 1.65 -4.24
N SER A 105 22.49 1.39 -3.35
CA SER A 105 22.21 1.07 -1.95
C SER A 105 21.57 2.25 -1.22
N GLU A 106 22.05 3.47 -1.45
CA GLU A 106 21.46 4.69 -0.87
C GLU A 106 20.05 4.91 -1.40
N GLU A 107 19.84 4.80 -2.72
CA GLU A 107 18.51 4.94 -3.34
C GLU A 107 17.51 3.91 -2.79
N HIS A 108 17.96 2.68 -2.57
CA HIS A 108 17.14 1.63 -1.93
C HIS A 108 16.77 2.00 -0.48
N LEU A 109 17.72 2.55 0.30
CA LEU A 109 17.49 2.98 1.67
C LEU A 109 16.54 4.18 1.74
N GLU A 110 16.69 5.17 0.87
CA GLU A 110 15.79 6.31 0.76
C GLU A 110 14.36 5.86 0.45
N LEU A 111 14.22 4.90 -0.46
CA LEU A 111 12.92 4.37 -0.82
C LEU A 111 12.28 3.58 0.34
N LEU A 112 13.06 2.83 1.10
CA LEU A 112 12.59 2.16 2.32
C LEU A 112 12.11 3.18 3.36
N ARG A 113 12.88 4.25 3.60
CA ARG A 113 12.48 5.34 4.51
C ARG A 113 11.20 6.01 4.05
N TRP A 114 11.06 6.23 2.74
CA TRP A 114 9.83 6.75 2.15
C TRP A 114 8.65 5.82 2.47
N PHE A 115 8.79 4.50 2.34
CA PHE A 115 7.73 3.55 2.71
C PHE A 115 7.37 3.60 4.20
N ASP A 116 8.33 3.76 5.12
CA ASP A 116 8.03 3.93 6.55
C ASP A 116 7.21 5.20 6.82
N GLN A 117 7.60 6.31 6.18
CA GLN A 117 6.85 7.56 6.29
C GLN A 117 5.44 7.40 5.70
N GLN A 118 5.32 6.77 4.54
CA GLN A 118 4.03 6.56 3.89
C GLN A 118 3.12 5.63 4.66
N ALA A 119 3.64 4.68 5.44
CA ALA A 119 2.80 3.87 6.32
C ALA A 119 2.02 4.76 7.30
N LYS A 120 2.66 5.78 7.88
CA LYS A 120 2.03 6.72 8.81
C LYS A 120 1.02 7.63 8.11
N GLU A 121 1.40 8.20 6.97
CA GLU A 121 0.53 9.10 6.19
C GLU A 121 -0.70 8.37 5.64
N THR A 122 -0.51 7.18 5.09
CA THR A 122 -1.59 6.37 4.51
C THR A 122 -2.56 5.89 5.57
N ARG A 123 -2.08 5.50 6.76
CA ARG A 123 -2.94 5.17 7.90
C ARG A 123 -3.84 6.34 8.29
N ALA A 124 -3.29 7.55 8.38
CA ALA A 124 -4.08 8.74 8.71
C ALA A 124 -5.16 9.01 7.66
N LEU A 125 -4.78 8.90 6.38
CA LEU A 125 -5.67 9.10 5.24
C LEU A 125 -6.81 8.07 5.19
N LEU A 126 -6.51 6.79 5.42
CA LEU A 126 -7.53 5.73 5.47
C LEU A 126 -8.44 5.88 6.69
N LYS A 127 -7.91 6.25 7.86
CA LYS A 127 -8.69 6.43 9.09
C LYS A 127 -9.76 7.51 8.97
N ASP A 128 -9.46 8.61 8.29
CA ASP A 128 -10.45 9.68 8.05
C ASP A 128 -11.63 9.16 7.19
N GLN A 129 -11.36 8.27 6.23
CA GLN A 129 -12.39 7.72 5.34
C GLN A 129 -13.13 6.51 5.89
N ILE A 130 -12.56 5.77 6.85
CA ILE A 130 -13.23 4.66 7.53
C ILE A 130 -14.23 5.16 8.60
N SER A 131 -14.00 6.35 9.14
CA SER A 131 -14.79 6.90 10.25
C SER A 131 -16.26 7.12 9.83
N ILE A 132 -17.17 6.37 10.45
CA ILE A 132 -18.62 6.39 10.20
C ILE A 132 -19.24 7.78 10.50
N GLN A 133 -18.59 8.59 11.34
CA GLN A 133 -19.11 9.86 11.85
C GLN A 133 -19.19 11.01 10.83
N LYS A 134 -18.48 10.93 9.69
CA LYS A 134 -18.38 12.05 8.72
C LYS A 134 -19.10 11.83 7.38
N GLN A 135 -19.79 10.71 7.19
CA GLN A 135 -20.49 10.46 5.92
C GLN A 135 -21.78 11.30 5.85
N ARG A 136 -21.66 12.55 5.37
CA ARG A 136 -22.80 13.27 4.79
C ARG A 136 -23.04 12.69 3.41
N PHE A 137 -24.16 12.00 3.25
CA PHE A 137 -24.76 11.71 1.95
C PHE A 137 -25.55 12.92 1.49
#